data_AF-A0A6A3GAQ7-F1
#
_entry.id   AF-A0A6A3GAQ7-F1
#
_cell.length_a   1.000
_cell.length_b   1.000
_cell.length_c   1.000
_cell.angle_alpha   90.00
_cell.angle_beta   90.00
_cell.angle_gamma   90.00
#
_symmetry.space_group_name_H-M   'P 1'
#
loop_
_entity.id
_entity.type
_entity.pdbx_description
1 polymer ?
#
loop_
_entity_poly.entity_id
_entity_poly.type
_entity_poly.pdbx_seq_one_letter_code
_entity_poly.pdbx_strand_id
1 'polypeptide(L)'
;MRQCIPEYTRITANLYDALERAAKISGSRKKNMLAKIRLDDVSWGDKEIASFENIRGALLRMVPLAHPSPTAEVALYTDASQDFWGAMVSQLEPLEERLRAGRPSKRRRSP
;
A
#
# COMPACT_ATOMS: atom_id res chain seq x y z
N MET A 1 6.61 -1.41 -1.35
CA MET A 1 5.57 -2.38 -1.77
C MET A 1 5.38 -2.47 -3.28
N ARG A 2 5.19 -1.37 -4.04
CA ARG A 2 5.05 -1.44 -5.52
C ARG A 2 6.20 -2.22 -6.20
N GLN A 3 7.42 -1.98 -5.73
CA GLN A 3 8.64 -2.63 -6.24
C GLN A 3 8.70 -4.14 -5.96
N CYS A 4 7.91 -4.64 -5.02
CA CYS A 4 7.91 -6.05 -4.62
C CYS A 4 6.87 -6.87 -5.41
N ILE A 5 5.97 -6.20 -6.15
CA ILE A 5 4.92 -6.85 -6.94
C ILE A 5 5.38 -6.91 -8.40
N PRO A 6 5.63 -8.12 -8.95
CA PRO A 6 5.95 -8.27 -10.37
C PRO A 6 4.86 -7.69 -11.25
N GLU A 7 5.24 -7.05 -12.36
CA GLU A 7 4.31 -6.49 -13.33
C GLU A 7 3.32 -5.46 -12.74
N TYR A 8 3.66 -4.79 -11.62
CA TYR A 8 2.78 -3.85 -10.91
C TYR A 8 2.11 -2.84 -11.84
N THR A 9 2.88 -2.21 -12.74
CA THR A 9 2.36 -1.22 -13.69
C THR A 9 1.29 -1.82 -14.61
N ARG A 10 1.51 -3.05 -15.10
CA ARG A 10 0.57 -3.74 -15.98
C ARG A 10 -0.71 -4.11 -15.25
N ILE A 11 -0.61 -4.67 -14.04
CA ILE A 11 -1.78 -5.13 -13.29
C ILE A 11 -2.62 -3.99 -12.70
N THR A 12 -2.06 -2.78 -12.57
CA THR A 12 -2.74 -1.57 -12.06
C THR A 12 -3.24 -0.63 -13.14
N ALA A 13 -2.95 -0.91 -14.42
CA ALA A 13 -3.23 -0.01 -15.54
C ALA A 13 -4.70 0.45 -15.56
N ASN A 14 -5.65 -0.49 -15.46
CA ASN A 14 -7.09 -0.17 -15.46
C ASN A 14 -7.49 0.75 -14.30
N LEU A 15 -6.86 0.61 -13.12
CA LEU A 15 -7.14 1.48 -11.97
C LEU A 15 -6.59 2.90 -12.21
N TYR A 16 -5.42 3.02 -12.85
CA TYR A 16 -4.88 4.32 -13.24
C TYR A 16 -5.73 4.99 -14.32
N ASP A 17 -6.25 4.22 -15.28
CA ASP A 17 -7.17 4.74 -16.29
C ASP A 17 -8.46 5.26 -15.67
N ALA A 18 -9.03 4.54 -14.70
CA ALA A 18 -10.20 4.99 -13.95
C ALA A 18 -9.92 6.29 -13.17
N LEU A 19 -8.73 6.41 -12.55
CA LEU A 19 -8.30 7.64 -11.88
C LEU A 19 -8.17 8.81 -12.87
N GLU A 20 -7.67 8.55 -14.08
CA GLU A 20 -7.53 9.57 -15.11
C GLU A 20 -8.89 10.01 -15.66
N ARG A 21 -9.85 9.09 -15.81
CA ARG A 21 -11.25 9.43 -16.12
C ARG A 21 -11.85 10.31 -15.02
N ALA A 22 -11.63 9.98 -13.74
CA ALA A 22 -12.09 10.79 -12.61
C ALA A 22 -11.49 12.21 -12.64
N ALA A 23 -10.18 12.32 -12.93
CA ALA A 23 -9.48 13.60 -12.99
C ALA A 23 -9.97 14.50 -14.13
N LYS A 24 -10.36 13.91 -15.26
CA LYS A 24 -10.97 14.64 -16.38
C LYS A 24 -12.35 15.20 -16.00
N ILE A 25 -13.19 14.41 -15.33
CA ILE A 25 -14.51 14.85 -14.88
C ILE A 25 -14.41 15.95 -13.82
N SER A 26 -13.51 15.79 -12.85
CA SER A 26 -13.33 16.76 -11.77
C SER A 26 -12.57 18.03 -12.17
N GLY A 27 -11.89 18.01 -13.33
CA GLY A 27 -10.92 19.03 -13.74
C GLY A 27 -9.67 19.10 -12.83
N SER A 28 -9.47 18.14 -11.92
CA SER A 28 -8.39 18.19 -10.93
C SER A 28 -7.94 16.81 -10.44
N ARG A 29 -6.63 16.63 -10.27
CA ARG A 29 -6.05 15.42 -9.65
C ARG A 29 -5.99 15.47 -8.11
N LYS A 30 -6.50 16.54 -7.48
CA LYS A 30 -6.46 16.69 -6.01
C LYS A 30 -7.41 15.67 -5.35
N LYS A 31 -6.92 14.98 -4.32
CA LYS A 31 -7.67 13.94 -3.57
C LYS A 31 -9.09 14.40 -3.17
N ASN A 32 -9.23 15.60 -2.61
CA ASN A 32 -10.52 16.12 -2.14
C ASN A 32 -11.52 16.39 -3.28
N MET A 33 -11.05 16.55 -4.52
CA MET A 33 -11.90 16.71 -5.70
C MET A 33 -12.30 15.34 -6.26
N LEU A 34 -11.34 14.42 -6.36
CA LEU A 34 -11.59 13.06 -6.84
C LEU A 34 -12.54 12.28 -5.92
N ALA A 35 -12.47 12.51 -4.61
CA ALA A 35 -13.35 11.87 -3.62
C ALA A 35 -14.85 12.22 -3.80
N LYS A 36 -15.17 13.25 -4.60
CA LYS A 36 -16.55 13.64 -4.91
C LYS A 36 -17.10 12.97 -6.16
N ILE A 37 -16.26 12.30 -6.94
CA ILE A 37 -16.65 11.62 -8.18
C ILE A 37 -17.14 10.22 -7.84
N ARG A 38 -18.31 9.82 -8.36
CA ARG A 38 -18.82 8.47 -8.15
C ARG A 38 -18.04 7.50 -9.03
N LEU A 39 -17.88 6.27 -8.57
CA LEU A 39 -17.24 5.21 -9.36
C LEU A 39 -18.05 4.91 -10.64
N ASP A 40 -19.38 5.01 -10.58
CA ASP A 40 -20.27 4.85 -11.73
C ASP A 40 -19.93 5.88 -12.84
N ASP A 41 -19.63 7.13 -12.47
CA ASP A 41 -19.34 8.23 -13.41
C ASP A 41 -18.03 7.99 -14.18
N VAL A 42 -17.15 7.14 -13.68
CA VAL A 42 -15.86 6.80 -14.29
C VAL A 42 -15.84 5.41 -14.90
N SER A 43 -17.03 4.85 -15.15
CA SER A 43 -17.21 3.53 -15.75
C SER A 43 -16.49 2.43 -14.97
N TRP A 44 -16.49 2.50 -13.65
CA TRP A 44 -15.96 1.42 -12.81
C TRP A 44 -16.80 0.15 -13.02
N GLY A 45 -16.16 -0.93 -13.46
CA GLY A 45 -16.85 -2.20 -13.66
C GLY A 45 -15.91 -3.39 -13.56
N ASP A 46 -16.24 -4.46 -14.30
CA ASP A 46 -15.55 -5.76 -14.19
C ASP A 46 -14.04 -5.67 -14.44
N LYS A 47 -13.60 -4.76 -15.32
CA LYS A 47 -12.18 -4.58 -15.64
C LYS A 47 -11.39 -4.00 -14.47
N GLU A 48 -11.94 -3.02 -13.79
CA GLU A 48 -11.35 -2.39 -12.60
C GLU A 48 -11.41 -3.34 -11.41
N ILE A 49 -12.53 -4.06 -11.23
CA ILE A 49 -12.68 -5.08 -10.19
C ILE A 49 -11.65 -6.20 -10.38
N ALA A 50 -11.50 -6.74 -11.60
CA ALA A 50 -10.51 -7.76 -11.89
C ALA A 50 -9.08 -7.25 -11.66
N SER A 51 -8.78 -6.00 -12.04
CA SER A 51 -7.49 -5.36 -11.79
C SER A 51 -7.20 -5.21 -10.29
N PHE A 52 -8.20 -4.83 -9.49
CA PHE A 52 -8.11 -4.76 -8.04
C PHE A 52 -7.84 -6.13 -7.40
N GLU A 53 -8.59 -7.17 -7.80
CA GLU A 53 -8.40 -8.54 -7.29
C GLU A 53 -7.06 -9.13 -7.73
N ASN A 54 -6.54 -8.78 -8.91
CA ASN A 54 -5.20 -9.18 -9.34
C ASN A 54 -4.11 -8.62 -8.42
N ILE A 55 -4.24 -7.37 -7.99
CA ILE A 55 -3.30 -6.75 -7.05
C ILE A 55 -3.44 -7.41 -5.67
N ARG A 56 -4.66 -7.65 -5.20
CA ARG A 56 -4.92 -8.37 -3.95
C ARG A 56 -4.27 -9.75 -3.96
N GLY A 57 -4.46 -10.51 -5.04
CA GLY A 57 -3.83 -11.82 -5.23
C GLY A 57 -2.31 -11.75 -5.29
N ALA A 58 -1.74 -10.72 -5.91
CA ALA A 58 -0.30 -10.49 -5.93
C ALA A 58 0.26 -10.17 -4.53
N LEU A 59 -0.45 -9.36 -3.74
CA LEU A 59 -0.10 -9.07 -2.34
C LEU A 59 -0.06 -10.34 -1.48
N LEU A 60 -1.08 -11.20 -1.62
CA LEU A 60 -1.14 -12.46 -0.87
C LEU A 60 -0.01 -13.43 -1.27
N ARG A 61 0.39 -13.43 -2.55
CA ARG A 61 1.50 -14.28 -3.05
C ARG A 61 2.89 -13.74 -2.77
N MET A 62 3.05 -12.50 -2.32
CA MET A 62 4.36 -12.00 -1.88
C MET A 62 4.79 -12.58 -0.52
N VAL A 63 3.84 -12.83 0.38
CA VAL A 63 4.13 -13.33 1.74
C VAL A 63 4.84 -14.71 1.74
N PRO A 64 4.55 -15.64 0.81
CA PRO A 64 5.32 -16.88 0.68
C PRO A 64 6.76 -16.78 0.16
N LEU A 65 7.17 -15.65 -0.45
CA LEU A 65 8.50 -15.51 -1.09
C LEU A 65 9.58 -14.97 -0.15
N ALA A 66 9.20 -14.42 1.00
CA ALA A 66 10.15 -13.99 2.02
C ALA A 66 10.54 -15.20 2.87
N HIS A 67 11.65 -15.87 2.52
CA HIS A 67 12.20 -16.94 3.35
C HIS A 67 12.72 -16.35 4.68
N PRO A 68 12.20 -16.77 5.84
CA PRO A 68 12.65 -16.25 7.12
C PRO A 68 14.16 -16.49 7.32
N SER A 69 14.94 -15.42 7.34
CA SER A 69 16.34 -15.49 7.76
C SER A 69 16.44 -15.58 9.29
N PRO A 70 17.11 -16.60 9.86
CA PRO A 70 17.27 -16.75 11.32
C PRO A 70 18.10 -15.63 11.96
N THR A 71 18.90 -14.92 11.18
CA THR A 71 19.82 -13.88 11.66
C THR A 71 19.33 -12.46 11.39
N ALA A 72 18.21 -12.30 10.68
CA ALA A 72 17.67 -10.98 10.38
C ALA A 72 16.83 -10.47 11.53
N GLU A 73 17.05 -9.21 11.92
CA GLU A 73 16.14 -8.51 12.81
C GLU A 73 14.75 -8.36 12.18
N VAL A 74 13.73 -8.36 13.02
CA VAL A 74 12.33 -8.25 12.61
C VAL A 74 11.74 -6.95 13.14
N ALA A 75 11.04 -6.23 12.28
CA ALA A 75 10.27 -5.06 12.65
C ALA A 75 8.77 -5.35 12.60
N LEU A 76 8.09 -5.08 13.72
CA LEU A 76 6.64 -5.05 13.81
C LEU A 76 6.15 -3.60 13.63
N TYR A 77 5.27 -3.41 12.65
CA TYR A 77 4.58 -2.15 12.39
C TYR A 77 3.10 -2.34 12.73
N THR A 78 2.59 -1.53 13.66
CA THR A 78 1.17 -1.57 14.06
C THR A 78 0.53 -0.22 13.79
N ASP A 79 -0.70 -0.25 13.30
CA ASP A 79 -1.54 0.93 13.17
C ASP A 79 -2.94 0.60 13.69
N ALA A 80 -3.59 1.56 14.32
CA ALA A 80 -4.93 1.39 14.89
C ALA A 80 -5.80 2.59 14.56
N SER A 81 -7.02 2.31 14.12
CA SER A 81 -8.10 3.27 13.93
C SER A 81 -9.12 3.14 15.08
N GLN A 82 -10.20 3.92 15.03
CA GLN A 82 -11.25 3.83 16.06
C GLN A 82 -11.91 2.45 16.11
N ASP A 83 -12.11 1.83 14.95
CA ASP A 83 -12.89 0.60 14.84
C ASP A 83 -12.02 -0.65 14.70
N PHE A 84 -10.77 -0.51 14.26
CA PHE A 84 -9.92 -1.65 13.87
C PHE A 84 -8.44 -1.42 14.18
N TRP A 85 -7.67 -2.51 14.18
CA TRP A 85 -6.22 -2.48 14.25
C TRP A 85 -5.62 -3.39 13.19
N GLY A 86 -4.41 -3.05 12.75
CA GLY A 86 -3.65 -3.81 11.76
C GLY A 86 -2.18 -3.89 12.16
N ALA A 87 -1.54 -4.96 11.70
CA ALA A 87 -0.12 -5.19 11.91
C ALA A 87 0.55 -5.69 10.63
N MET A 88 1.80 -5.30 10.43
CA MET A 88 2.67 -5.80 9.36
C MET A 88 4.02 -6.14 9.97
N VAL A 89 4.52 -7.33 9.66
CA VAL A 89 5.84 -7.82 10.09
C VAL A 89 6.74 -7.87 8.86
N SER A 90 7.94 -7.31 8.98
CA SER A 90 8.98 -7.41 7.96
C SER A 90 10.32 -7.77 8.58
N GLN A 91 11.11 -8.54 7.85
CA GLN A 91 12.55 -8.64 8.14
C GLN A 91 13.22 -7.34 7.69
N LEU A 92 14.19 -6.85 8.46
CA LEU A 92 14.99 -5.69 8.13
C LEU A 92 16.20 -6.11 7.31
N GLU A 93 16.50 -5.34 6.26
CA GLU A 93 17.79 -5.47 5.59
C GLU A 93 18.91 -4.91 6.50
N PRO A 94 20.14 -5.43 6.46
CA PRO A 94 21.23 -5.00 7.35
C PRO A 94 21.53 -3.49 7.33
N LEU A 95 21.21 -2.81 6.22
CA LEU A 95 21.35 -1.35 6.11
C LEU A 95 20.26 -0.58 6.87
N GLU A 96 19.04 -1.12 6.93
CA GLU A 96 17.88 -0.51 7.60
C GLU A 96 17.99 -0.64 9.12
N GLU A 97 18.54 -1.74 9.60
CA GLU A 97 18.91 -1.99 11.00
C GLU A 97 19.85 -0.90 11.54
N ARG A 98 20.93 -0.60 10.79
CA ARG A 98 21.90 0.45 11.15
C ARG A 98 21.28 1.84 11.24
N LEU A 99 20.31 2.16 10.38
CA LEU A 99 19.62 3.46 10.37
C LEU A 99 18.62 3.61 11.53
N ARG A 100 18.03 2.50 12.01
CA ARG A 100 17.16 2.50 13.19
C ARG A 100 17.94 2.66 14.49
N ALA A 101 19.09 1.99 14.61
CA ALA A 101 19.96 2.11 15.78
C ALA A 101 20.45 3.55 16.04
N GLY A 102 20.52 4.39 15.00
CA GLY A 102 20.94 5.80 15.10
C GLY A 102 19.84 6.81 15.44
N ARG A 103 18.55 6.43 15.50
CA ARG A 103 17.48 7.37 15.86
C ARG A 103 17.19 7.32 17.35
N PRO A 104 17.42 8.41 18.12
CA PRO A 104 17.05 8.44 19.53
C PRO A 104 15.53 8.23 19.67
N SER A 105 15.14 7.30 20.54
CA SER A 105 13.72 7.05 20.84
C SER A 105 13.10 8.37 21.34
N LYS A 106 12.17 8.95 20.57
CA LYS A 106 11.34 10.03 21.10
C LYS A 106 10.42 9.41 22.16
N ARG A 107 10.88 9.37 23.40
CA ARG A 107 10.04 9.12 24.57
C ARG A 107 8.90 10.15 24.50
N ARG A 108 7.67 9.69 24.28
CA ARG A 108 6.48 10.49 24.52
C ARG A 108 6.54 10.97 25.96
N ARG A 109 6.62 12.27 26.18
CA ARG A 109 6.33 12.88 27.47
C ARG A 109 4.80 12.98 27.58
N SER A 110 4.21 12.22 28.49
CA SER A 110 2.91 12.52 29.13
C SER A 110 3.12 13.68 30.12
N PRO A 111 2.11 14.51 30.45
CA PRO A 111 0.72 14.16 30.76
C PRO A 111 -0.29 14.53 29.67
#